data_AF-A0A433IQ69-F1
#
_entry.id   AF-A0A433IQ69-F1
#
_cell.length_a   1.000
_cell.length_b   1.000
_cell.length_c   1.000
_cell.angle_alpha   90.00
_cell.angle_beta   90.00
_cell.angle_gamma   90.00
#
_symmetry.space_group_name_H-M   'P 1'
#
loop_
_entity.id
_entity.type
_entity.pdbx_description
1 polymer ?
#
loop_
_entity_poly.entity_id
_entity_poly.type
_entity_poly.pdbx_seq_one_letter_code
_entity_poly.pdbx_strand_id
1 'polypeptide(L)'
;MTGDGALGGGMDTFRHQGLTFDVRDGGPAEGEVVLLLHGFPQDATSWRHVEPLLHAAGLRTLAPDQRGYSPGAAPRATAAYRLPALVGDAVALA
;
A
#
# COMPACT_ATOMS: atom_id res chain seq x y z
N MET A 1 8.73 -0.24 -27.08
CA MET A 1 8.17 -1.57 -26.77
C MET A 1 7.43 -1.43 -25.46
N THR A 2 6.10 -1.50 -25.55
CA THR A 2 5.18 -1.47 -24.43
C THR A 2 5.51 -2.61 -23.49
N GLY A 3 5.93 -2.29 -22.27
CA GLY A 3 6.17 -3.26 -21.21
C GLY A 3 4.86 -3.95 -20.90
N ASP A 4 4.82 -5.24 -21.20
CA ASP A 4 3.76 -6.16 -20.81
C ASP A 4 3.70 -6.12 -19.28
N GLY A 5 2.66 -5.47 -18.76
CA GLY A 5 2.42 -5.33 -17.34
C GLY A 5 2.16 -6.71 -16.78
N ALA A 6 3.22 -7.35 -16.26
CA ALA A 6 3.12 -8.64 -15.63
C ALA A 6 2.13 -8.53 -14.45
N LEU A 7 0.91 -9.00 -14.69
CA LEU A 7 -0.10 -9.32 -13.68
C LEU A 7 0.35 -10.58 -12.92
N GLY A 8 1.51 -10.51 -12.26
CA GLY A 8 2.18 -11.62 -11.60
C GLY A 8 2.14 -11.49 -10.10
N GLY A 9 1.10 -12.04 -9.46
CA GLY A 9 1.14 -12.50 -8.06
C GLY A 9 1.33 -11.44 -6.96
N GLY A 10 1.02 -10.18 -7.21
CA GLY A 10 1.05 -9.13 -6.20
C GLY A 10 -0.06 -9.29 -5.14
N MET A 11 0.19 -8.78 -3.94
CA MET A 11 -0.81 -8.70 -2.89
C MET A 11 -1.76 -7.53 -3.14
N ASP A 12 -2.98 -7.83 -3.60
CA ASP A 12 -4.02 -6.81 -3.82
C ASP A 12 -4.72 -6.40 -2.51
N THR A 13 -4.68 -7.24 -1.47
CA THR A 13 -5.27 -6.94 -0.17
C THR A 13 -4.42 -7.42 1.00
N PHE A 14 -4.41 -6.65 2.08
CA PHE A 14 -3.73 -6.95 3.34
C PHE A 14 -4.73 -6.97 4.49
N ARG A 15 -4.58 -7.89 5.45
CA ARG A 15 -5.47 -8.00 6.62
C ARG A 15 -4.71 -7.80 7.92
N HIS A 16 -5.22 -6.89 8.76
CA HIS A 16 -4.70 -6.65 10.09
C HIS A 16 -5.82 -6.26 11.05
N GLN A 17 -5.87 -6.85 12.24
CA GLN A 17 -6.85 -6.52 13.31
C GLN A 17 -8.31 -6.51 12.84
N GLY A 18 -8.69 -7.44 11.95
CA GLY A 18 -10.04 -7.53 11.39
C GLY A 18 -10.39 -6.51 10.32
N LEU A 19 -9.43 -5.65 9.92
CA LEU A 19 -9.55 -4.73 8.80
C LEU A 19 -8.97 -5.35 7.52
N THR A 20 -9.52 -4.97 6.37
CA THR A 20 -8.99 -5.34 5.04
C THR A 20 -8.63 -4.08 4.28
N PHE A 21 -7.34 -3.95 3.95
CA PHE A 21 -6.75 -2.84 3.22
C PHE A 21 -6.55 -3.25 1.77
N ASP A 22 -6.88 -2.36 0.84
CA ASP A 22 -6.52 -2.49 -0.57
C ASP A 22 -5.05 -2.07 -0.71
N VAL A 23 -4.27 -2.82 -1.48
CA VAL A 23 -2.82 -2.61 -1.63
C VAL A 23 -2.44 -2.66 -3.10
N ARG A 24 -1.65 -1.69 -3.54
CA ARG A 24 -0.94 -1.76 -4.82
C ARG A 24 0.46 -2.31 -4.55
N ASP A 25 0.63 -3.59 -4.85
CA ASP A 25 1.92 -4.29 -4.82
C ASP A 25 2.53 -4.30 -6.23
N GLY A 26 3.79 -3.92 -6.35
CA GLY A 26 4.46 -3.86 -7.64
C GLY A 26 5.97 -3.81 -7.55
N GLY A 27 6.61 -3.97 -8.70
CA GLY A 27 8.06 -4.09 -8.82
C GLY A 27 8.55 -5.53 -8.72
N PRO A 28 9.87 -5.75 -8.64
CA PRO A 28 10.44 -7.09 -8.55
C PRO A 28 10.02 -7.81 -7.26
N ALA A 29 9.53 -9.04 -7.35
CA ALA A 29 9.01 -9.80 -6.20
C ALA A 29 10.02 -9.94 -5.05
N GLU A 30 11.30 -10.13 -5.39
CA GLU A 30 12.44 -10.27 -4.46
C GLU A 30 13.17 -8.94 -4.20
N GLY A 31 12.61 -7.81 -4.66
CA GLY A 31 13.19 -6.48 -4.43
C GLY A 31 13.02 -6.04 -2.97
N GLU A 32 13.95 -5.21 -2.49
CA GLU A 32 13.81 -4.58 -1.17
C GLU A 32 12.52 -3.75 -1.12
N VAL A 33 11.73 -3.95 -0.07
CA VAL A 33 10.40 -3.37 0.08
C VAL A 33 10.51 -1.89 0.49
N VAL A 34 9.81 -1.04 -0.25
CA VAL A 34 9.54 0.35 0.09
C VAL A 34 8.05 0.52 0.33
N LEU A 35 7.68 0.92 1.54
CA LEU A 35 6.30 1.23 1.90
C LEU A 35 5.95 2.67 1.52
N LEU A 36 4.87 2.85 0.75
CA LEU A 36 4.44 4.15 0.23
C LEU A 36 3.12 4.58 0.88
N LEU A 37 3.18 5.55 1.80
CA LEU A 37 2.04 6.01 2.60
C LEU A 37 1.55 7.38 2.11
N HIS A 38 0.36 7.42 1.51
CA HIS A 38 -0.24 8.67 1.00
C HIS A 38 -0.65 9.65 2.12
N GLY A 39 -0.99 10.89 1.76
CA GLY A 39 -1.50 11.90 2.69
C GLY A 39 -3.01 12.09 2.64
N PHE A 40 -3.48 13.27 3.07
CA PHE A 40 -4.87 13.71 2.93
C PHE A 40 -4.98 14.88 1.93
N PRO A 41 -5.99 14.93 1.05
CA PRO A 41 -6.88 13.85 0.62
C PRO A 41 -6.29 13.12 -0.60
N GLN A 42 -5.88 11.86 -0.42
CA GLN A 42 -5.18 11.08 -1.43
C GLN A 42 -5.48 9.58 -1.26
N ASP A 43 -5.03 8.76 -2.23
CA ASP A 43 -5.02 7.30 -2.19
C ASP A 43 -3.67 6.76 -2.71
N ALA A 44 -3.52 5.44 -2.81
CA ALA A 44 -2.31 4.79 -3.29
C ALA A 44 -1.88 5.24 -4.71
N THR A 45 -2.80 5.69 -5.56
CA THR A 45 -2.49 6.17 -6.93
C THR A 45 -1.70 7.48 -6.97
N SER A 46 -1.53 8.14 -5.81
CA SER A 46 -0.65 9.31 -5.65
C SER A 46 0.79 9.00 -6.05
N TRP A 47 1.18 7.72 -5.97
CA TRP A 47 2.54 7.26 -6.26
C TRP A 47 2.78 6.80 -7.69
N ARG A 48 1.79 6.90 -8.59
CA ARG A 48 1.91 6.41 -9.99
C ARG A 48 3.12 6.93 -10.79
N HIS A 49 3.69 8.07 -10.39
CA HIS A 49 4.89 8.65 -11.01
C HIS A 49 6.19 8.29 -10.28
N VAL A 50 6.10 7.82 -9.03
CA VAL A 50 7.23 7.41 -8.19
C VAL A 50 7.46 5.89 -8.28
N GLU A 51 6.39 5.09 -8.28
CA GLU A 51 6.43 3.62 -8.40
C GLU A 51 7.36 3.15 -9.53
N PRO A 52 7.25 3.64 -10.80
CA PRO A 52 8.09 3.14 -11.88
C PRO A 52 9.57 3.46 -11.70
N LEU A 53 9.90 4.55 -11.00
CA LEU A 53 11.30 4.93 -10.71
C LEU A 53 11.91 3.99 -9.66
N LEU A 54 11.14 3.64 -8.64
CA LEU A 54 11.55 2.68 -7.62
C LEU A 54 11.69 1.27 -8.20
N HIS A 55 10.75 0.85 -9.05
CA HIS A 55 10.80 -0.44 -9.73
C HIS A 55 12.03 -0.55 -10.65
N ALA A 56 12.34 0.52 -11.40
CA ALA A 56 13.53 0.59 -12.24
C ALA A 56 14.84 0.51 -11.43
N ALA A 57 14.81 0.94 -10.17
CA ALA A 57 15.92 0.79 -9.23
C ALA A 57 16.00 -0.60 -8.57
N GLY A 58 15.11 -1.53 -8.93
CA GLY A 58 15.07 -2.89 -8.38
C GLY A 58 14.30 -3.02 -7.06
N LEU A 59 13.57 -1.98 -6.64
CA LEU A 59 12.82 -1.95 -5.39
C LEU A 59 11.38 -2.42 -5.60
N ARG A 60 10.85 -3.15 -4.63
CA ARG A 60 9.44 -3.52 -4.58
C ARG A 60 8.68 -2.44 -3.82
N THR A 61 7.49 -2.08 -4.28
CA THR A 61 6.64 -1.08 -3.60
C THR A 61 5.38 -1.72 -3.07
N LEU A 62 5.06 -1.42 -1.81
CA LEU A 62 3.74 -1.70 -1.23
C LEU A 62 3.06 -0.36 -0.94
N ALA A 63 1.98 -0.05 -1.65
CA ALA A 63 1.20 1.17 -1.44
C ALA A 63 -0.22 0.82 -0.98
N PRO A 64 -0.49 0.77 0.34
CA PRO A 64 -1.84 0.56 0.84
C PRO A 64 -2.68 1.83 0.72
N ASP A 65 -3.97 1.67 0.47
CA ASP A 65 -4.95 2.66 0.89
C ASP A 65 -5.04 2.60 2.42
N GLN A 66 -4.55 3.64 3.10
CA GLN A 66 -4.46 3.64 4.56
C GLN A 66 -5.84 3.57 5.21
N ARG A 67 -5.86 3.24 6.51
CA ARG A 67 -7.09 3.17 7.31
C ARG A 67 -7.98 4.38 7.04
N GLY A 68 -9.24 4.14 6.67
CA GLY A 68 -10.22 5.16 6.29
C GLY A 68 -10.43 5.32 4.79
N TYR A 69 -9.54 4.76 3.96
CA TYR A 69 -9.61 4.88 2.50
C TYR A 69 -10.07 3.58 1.83
N SER A 70 -9.70 2.40 2.35
CA SER A 70 -10.28 1.14 1.91
C SER A 70 -11.68 0.91 2.52
N PRO A 71 -12.68 0.44 1.75
CA PRO A 71 -14.00 0.11 2.28
C PRO A 71 -13.97 -0.91 3.43
N GLY A 72 -13.02 -1.86 3.40
CA GLY A 72 -12.81 -2.88 4.43
C GLY A 72 -11.98 -2.42 5.64
N ALA A 73 -11.45 -1.20 5.61
CA ALA A 73 -10.59 -0.64 6.66
C ALA A 73 -11.03 0.77 7.09
N ALA A 74 -12.32 1.05 7.08
CA ALA A 74 -12.91 2.35 7.45
C ALA A 74 -13.78 2.26 8.73
N PRO A 75 -13.18 2.02 9.92
CA PRO A 75 -13.93 1.95 11.16
C PRO A 75 -14.64 3.28 11.48
N ARG A 76 -15.82 3.21 12.10
CA ARG A 76 -16.63 4.41 12.43
C ARG A 76 -16.09 5.21 13.60
N ALA A 77 -15.40 4.56 14.55
CA ALA A 77 -14.92 5.22 15.75
C ALA A 77 -13.66 6.06 15.45
N THR A 78 -13.69 7.34 15.77
CA THR A 78 -12.55 8.26 15.57
C THR A 78 -11.29 7.83 16.32
N ALA A 79 -11.45 7.17 17.47
CA ALA A 79 -10.35 6.61 18.25
C ALA A 79 -9.52 5.56 17.47
N ALA A 80 -10.10 4.93 16.44
CA ALA A 80 -9.41 3.98 15.58
C ALA A 80 -8.38 4.65 14.64
N TYR A 81 -8.36 5.97 14.51
CA TYR A 81 -7.44 6.70 13.63
C TYR A 81 -6.29 7.37 14.40
N ARG A 82 -6.07 6.99 15.66
CA ARG A 82 -4.92 7.49 16.43
C ARG A 82 -3.63 6.90 15.88
N LEU A 83 -2.55 7.68 15.94
CA LEU A 83 -1.24 7.32 15.39
C LEU A 83 -0.76 5.90 15.73
N PRO A 84 -0.88 5.38 16.97
CA PRO A 84 -0.43 4.02 17.26
C PRO A 84 -1.11 2.95 16.40
N ALA A 85 -2.38 3.15 16.05
CA ALA A 85 -3.11 2.21 15.22
C ALA A 85 -2.68 2.31 13.75
N LEU A 86 -2.47 3.52 13.24
CA LEU A 86 -2.00 3.76 11.87
C LEU A 86 -0.57 3.22 11.66
N VAL A 87 0.32 3.46 12.62
CA VAL A 87 1.69 2.91 12.62
C VAL A 87 1.66 1.39 12.72
N GLY A 88 0.76 0.83 13.53
CA GLY A 88 0.56 -0.61 13.64
C GLY A 88 0.20 -1.25 12.31
N ASP A 89 -0.70 -0.62 11.53
CA ASP A 89 -1.05 -1.11 10.18
C ASP A 89 0.17 -1.10 9.24
N ALA A 90 0.96 -0.02 9.26
CA ALA A 90 2.14 0.13 8.42
C ALA A 90 3.24 -0.91 8.73
N VAL A 91 3.55 -1.10 10.02
CA VAL A 91 4.56 -2.08 10.48
C VAL A 91 4.10 -3.52 10.27
N ALA A 92 2.79 -3.79 10.33
CA ALA A 92 2.29 -5.14 10.08
C ALA A 92 2.33 -5.53 8.59
N LEU A 93 2.46 -4.54 7.69
CA LEU A 93 2.51 -4.74 6.24
C LEU A 93 3.93 -4.94 5.70
N ALA A 94 4.95 -4.34 6.32
CA ALA A 94 6.34 -4.32 5.82
C ALA A 94 7.38 -4.61 6.91
#